data_AF-A0A7C7LZ85-F1
#
_entry.id   AF-A0A7C7LZ85-F1
#
_cell.length_a   1.000
_cell.length_b   1.000
_cell.length_c   1.000
_cell.angle_alpha   90.00
_cell.angle_beta   90.00
_cell.angle_gamma   90.00
#
_symmetry.space_group_name_H-M   'P 1'
#
loop_
_entity.id
_entity.type
_entity.pdbx_description
1 polymer ?
#
loop_
_entity_poly.entity_id
_entity_poly.type
_entity_poly.pdbx_seq_one_letter_code
_entity_poly.pdbx_strand_id
1 'polypeptide(L)'
;MSSCDSFMVASSALFTENIYRPLMSKKSSNHYLMVGRITSLFIVAGGVSFAFWLPGVVKGLEIFWKISPMMGIVFWLGLFWRRTTVAAAWAATFSAFFMWWITTQPAFISMVGSLPMAESMRFIFEKSGSMEIYLPWQMVLYLTIGIVAGIVVSFFTKPVKDEQLDSFYALTRTPVGKGEILNDEPCTLPKDAIIPQVNKLFNHKDFEILKPSKISLFGFSISWVFVAILVWSVFFIVSIN
;
A
#
# COMPACT_ATOMS: atom_id res chain seq x y z
N MET A 1 -1.69 -9.46 -21.54
CA MET A 1 -1.00 -10.75 -21.32
C MET A 1 0.04 -10.61 -20.22
N SER A 2 1.16 -9.89 -20.42
CA SER A 2 2.24 -9.78 -19.41
C SER A 2 1.83 -9.39 -17.98
N SER A 3 0.95 -8.41 -17.80
CA SER A 3 0.50 -8.00 -16.46
C SER A 3 -0.33 -9.08 -15.76
N CYS A 4 -1.20 -9.78 -16.49
CA CYS A 4 -2.02 -10.87 -15.95
C CYS A 4 -1.14 -12.04 -15.50
N ASP A 5 -0.16 -12.42 -16.32
CA ASP A 5 0.78 -13.49 -15.97
C ASP A 5 1.60 -13.12 -14.72
N SER A 6 2.02 -11.86 -14.62
CA SER A 6 2.74 -11.33 -13.46
C SER A 6 1.88 -11.38 -12.18
N PHE A 7 0.61 -10.94 -12.25
CA PHE A 7 -0.31 -11.01 -11.11
C PHE A 7 -0.64 -12.45 -10.70
N MET A 8 -0.79 -13.34 -11.67
CA MET A 8 -1.02 -14.77 -11.45
C MET A 8 0.14 -15.40 -10.66
N VAL A 9 1.38 -15.20 -11.14
CA VAL A 9 2.59 -15.77 -10.51
C VAL A 9 2.84 -15.15 -9.13
N ALA A 10 2.70 -13.83 -8.99
CA ALA A 10 2.91 -13.15 -7.71
C ALA A 10 1.88 -13.60 -6.65
N SER A 11 0.59 -13.65 -7.02
CA SER A 11 -0.48 -14.01 -6.10
C SER A 11 -0.42 -15.49 -5.68
N SER A 12 -0.04 -16.38 -6.62
CA SER A 12 0.11 -17.81 -6.29
C SER A 12 1.33 -18.06 -5.41
N ALA A 13 2.44 -17.33 -5.63
CA ALA A 13 3.61 -17.37 -4.77
C ALA A 13 3.28 -16.84 -3.36
N LEU A 14 2.56 -15.72 -3.24
CA LEU A 14 2.13 -15.16 -1.95
C LEU A 14 1.31 -16.18 -1.15
N PHE A 15 0.34 -16.84 -1.78
CA PHE A 15 -0.44 -17.89 -1.11
C PHE A 15 0.44 -19.07 -0.69
N THR A 16 1.30 -19.55 -1.59
CA THR A 16 2.13 -20.74 -1.35
C THR A 16 3.14 -20.50 -0.23
N GLU A 17 3.81 -19.34 -0.23
CA GLU A 17 4.87 -19.00 0.72
C GLU A 17 4.34 -18.47 2.05
N ASN A 18 3.29 -17.63 2.06
CA ASN A 18 2.83 -16.99 3.29
C ASN A 18 1.68 -17.72 3.99
N ILE A 19 0.94 -18.58 3.29
CA ILE A 19 -0.22 -19.29 3.85
C ILE A 19 0.05 -20.79 3.87
N TYR A 20 0.35 -21.39 2.71
CA TYR A 20 0.45 -22.84 2.61
C TYR A 20 1.69 -23.42 3.29
N ARG A 21 2.88 -22.85 3.05
CA ARG A 21 4.15 -23.33 3.62
C ARG A 21 4.19 -23.25 5.16
N PRO A 22 3.72 -22.18 5.82
CA PRO A 22 3.66 -22.13 7.29
C PRO A 22 2.69 -23.15 7.89
N LEU A 23 1.54 -23.40 7.24
CA LEU A 23 0.55 -24.39 7.71
C LEU A 23 1.01 -25.84 7.47
N MET A 24 1.64 -26.09 6.31
CA MET A 24 2.10 -27.41 5.87
C MET A 24 3.60 -27.37 5.61
N SER A 25 4.37 -27.40 6.70
CA SER A 25 5.83 -27.36 6.65
C SER A 25 6.45 -28.71 6.23
N LYS A 26 7.72 -28.68 5.81
CA LYS A 26 8.56 -29.85 5.47
C LYS A 26 8.12 -30.65 4.23
N LYS A 27 7.50 -30.01 3.23
CA LYS A 27 7.27 -30.63 1.92
C LYS A 27 8.43 -30.38 0.97
N SER A 28 8.53 -31.18 -0.10
CA SER A 28 9.55 -31.01 -1.13
C SER A 28 9.30 -29.74 -1.95
N SER A 29 10.35 -29.19 -2.56
CA SER A 29 10.22 -28.01 -3.45
C SER A 29 9.22 -28.26 -4.60
N ASN A 30 9.25 -29.46 -5.19
CA ASN A 30 8.31 -29.86 -6.23
C ASN A 30 6.85 -29.81 -5.78
N HIS A 31 6.58 -30.17 -4.51
CA HIS A 31 5.22 -30.09 -3.95
C HIS A 31 4.75 -28.63 -3.85
N TYR A 32 5.59 -27.73 -3.35
CA TYR A 32 5.26 -26.30 -3.28
C TYR A 32 5.06 -25.69 -4.67
N LEU A 33 5.87 -26.09 -5.66
CA LEU A 33 5.66 -25.67 -7.05
C LEU A 33 4.33 -26.18 -7.63
N MET A 34 3.95 -27.43 -7.33
CA MET A 34 2.66 -27.98 -7.76
C MET A 34 1.49 -27.22 -7.12
N VAL A 35 1.57 -26.90 -5.83
CA VAL A 35 0.56 -26.09 -5.13
C VAL A 35 0.47 -24.71 -5.76
N GLY A 36 1.60 -24.03 -6.01
CA GLY A 36 1.61 -22.73 -6.68
C GLY A 36 0.97 -22.76 -8.08
N ARG A 37 1.18 -23.83 -8.86
CA ARG A 37 0.52 -24.02 -10.17
C ARG A 37 -0.99 -24.21 -10.02
N ILE A 38 -1.43 -25.04 -9.07
CA ILE A 38 -2.87 -25.23 -8.80
C ILE A 38 -3.51 -23.92 -8.35
N THR A 39 -2.88 -23.20 -7.42
CA THR A 39 -3.35 -21.90 -6.95
C THR A 39 -3.41 -20.87 -8.08
N SER A 40 -2.45 -20.88 -9.02
CA SER A 40 -2.48 -19.98 -10.18
C SER A 40 -3.72 -20.18 -11.06
N LEU A 41 -4.15 -21.43 -11.26
CA LEU A 41 -5.39 -21.74 -11.98
C LEU A 41 -6.61 -21.13 -11.29
N PHE A 42 -6.70 -21.28 -9.97
CA PHE A 42 -7.79 -20.69 -9.18
C PHE A 42 -7.78 -19.16 -9.21
N ILE A 43 -6.60 -18.52 -9.13
CA ILE A 43 -6.46 -17.06 -9.21
C ILE A 43 -6.95 -16.55 -10.56
N VAL A 44 -6.55 -17.20 -11.67
CA VAL A 44 -6.99 -16.81 -13.01
C VAL A 44 -8.50 -17.02 -13.17
N ALA A 45 -9.02 -18.17 -12.74
CA ALA A 45 -10.47 -18.44 -12.78
C ALA A 45 -11.26 -17.40 -11.96
N GLY A 46 -10.76 -17.02 -10.77
CA GLY A 46 -11.34 -15.98 -9.93
C GLY A 46 -11.29 -14.60 -10.59
N GLY A 47 -10.16 -14.24 -11.20
CA GLY A 47 -10.00 -12.99 -11.94
C GLY A 47 -10.94 -12.89 -13.15
N VAL A 48 -11.09 -13.97 -13.91
CA VAL A 48 -12.04 -14.06 -15.03
C VAL A 48 -13.48 -13.93 -14.53
N SER A 49 -13.84 -14.66 -13.47
CA SER A 49 -15.16 -14.57 -12.85
C SER A 49 -15.47 -13.14 -12.37
N PHE A 50 -14.50 -12.50 -11.72
CA PHE A 50 -14.62 -11.11 -11.26
C PHE A 50 -14.78 -10.13 -12.43
N ALA A 51 -14.08 -10.35 -13.54
CA ALA A 51 -14.21 -9.53 -14.73
C ALA A 51 -15.63 -9.56 -15.33
N PHE A 52 -16.28 -10.73 -15.34
CA PHE A 52 -17.67 -10.86 -15.79
C PHE A 52 -18.70 -10.30 -14.79
N TRP A 53 -18.33 -10.19 -13.51
CA TRP A 53 -19.19 -9.61 -12.47
C TRP A 53 -19.17 -8.07 -12.48
N LEU A 54 -18.09 -7.45 -12.98
CA LEU A 54 -17.96 -6.00 -12.99
C LEU A 54 -18.89 -5.35 -14.03
N PRO A 55 -19.68 -4.33 -13.63
CA PRO A 55 -20.54 -3.60 -14.56
C PRO A 55 -19.75 -2.73 -15.56
N GLY A 56 -18.45 -2.51 -15.32
CA GLY A 56 -17.56 -1.80 -16.21
C GLY A 56 -16.17 -1.56 -15.60
N VAL A 57 -15.22 -1.20 -16.47
CA VAL A 57 -13.80 -1.01 -16.10
C VAL A 57 -13.62 0.09 -15.05
N VAL A 58 -14.40 1.18 -15.14
CA VAL A 58 -14.36 2.30 -14.18
C VAL A 58 -14.67 1.82 -12.76
N LYS A 59 -15.69 0.97 -12.58
CA LYS A 59 -16.03 0.45 -11.25
C LYS A 59 -14.94 -0.48 -10.72
N GLY A 60 -14.32 -1.28 -11.60
CA GLY A 60 -13.15 -2.09 -11.24
C GLY A 60 -11.98 -1.22 -10.75
N LEU A 61 -11.70 -0.12 -11.45
CA LEU A 61 -10.66 0.84 -11.06
C LEU A 61 -10.97 1.52 -9.72
N GLU A 62 -12.23 1.90 -9.47
CA GLU A 62 -12.65 2.46 -8.19
C GLU A 62 -12.45 1.46 -7.04
N ILE A 63 -12.78 0.19 -7.23
CA ILE A 63 -12.56 -0.87 -6.22
C ILE A 63 -11.07 -1.03 -5.95
N PHE A 64 -10.26 -1.11 -7.01
CA PHE A 64 -8.81 -1.21 -6.90
C PHE A 64 -8.22 -0.04 -6.09
N TRP A 65 -8.66 1.19 -6.37
CA TRP A 65 -8.23 2.38 -5.64
C TRP A 65 -8.72 2.42 -4.19
N LYS A 66 -9.84 1.79 -3.83
CA LYS A 66 -10.27 1.74 -2.42
C LYS A 66 -9.36 0.83 -1.59
N ILE A 67 -9.03 -0.35 -2.10
CA ILE A 67 -8.34 -1.40 -1.33
C ILE A 67 -6.84 -1.10 -1.20
N SER A 68 -6.17 -0.68 -2.28
CA SER A 68 -4.71 -0.51 -2.28
C SER A 68 -4.19 0.49 -1.22
N PRO A 69 -4.79 1.68 -1.05
CA PRO A 69 -4.34 2.66 -0.06
C PRO A 69 -4.52 2.21 1.39
N MET A 70 -5.53 1.39 1.70
CA MET A 70 -5.77 0.90 3.07
C MET A 70 -4.61 0.06 3.57
N MET A 71 -4.09 -0.83 2.71
CA MET A 71 -2.90 -1.64 3.01
C MET A 71 -1.63 -0.79 3.05
N GLY A 72 -1.58 0.28 2.23
CA GLY A 72 -0.46 1.22 2.18
C GLY A 72 -0.19 1.95 3.50
N ILE A 73 -1.21 2.15 4.35
CA ILE A 73 -1.06 2.80 5.66
C ILE A 73 0.03 2.11 6.50
N VAL A 74 -0.10 0.80 6.67
CA VAL A 74 0.81 0.01 7.49
C VAL A 74 2.21 -0.01 6.89
N PHE A 75 2.29 -0.13 5.56
CA PHE A 75 3.57 -0.09 4.84
C PHE A 75 4.33 1.21 5.12
N TRP A 76 3.67 2.37 4.95
CA TRP A 76 4.32 3.67 5.18
C TRP A 76 4.64 3.94 6.65
N LEU A 77 3.74 3.57 7.57
CA LEU A 77 4.01 3.67 9.01
C LEU A 77 5.22 2.81 9.40
N GLY A 78 5.28 1.56 8.94
CA GLY A 78 6.43 0.67 9.21
C GLY A 78 7.73 1.16 8.57
N LEU A 79 7.67 1.73 7.36
CA LEU A 79 8.87 2.22 6.66
C LEU A 79 9.44 3.50 7.28
N PHE A 80 8.59 4.44 7.70
CA PHE A 80 9.05 5.77 8.13
C PHE A 80 9.01 6.00 9.64
N TRP A 81 8.29 5.18 10.39
CA TRP A 81 8.11 5.36 11.82
C TRP A 81 8.41 4.08 12.60
N ARG A 82 9.58 4.05 13.24
CA ARG A 82 10.14 2.90 13.98
C ARG A 82 9.26 2.45 15.14
N ARG A 83 8.38 3.31 15.64
CA ARG A 83 7.45 3.03 16.73
C ARG A 83 6.20 2.27 16.27
N THR A 84 6.04 1.99 14.98
CA THR A 84 4.92 1.19 14.47
C THR A 84 5.01 -0.24 15.03
N THR A 85 4.01 -0.65 15.81
CA THR A 85 3.94 -1.99 16.39
C THR A 85 3.04 -2.91 15.57
N VAL A 86 3.12 -4.22 15.79
CA VAL A 86 2.22 -5.20 15.13
C VAL A 86 0.76 -4.94 15.48
N ALA A 87 0.47 -4.57 16.72
CA ALA A 87 -0.88 -4.21 17.15
C ALA A 87 -1.36 -2.91 16.48
N ALA A 88 -0.48 -1.91 16.33
CA ALA A 88 -0.79 -0.67 15.61
C ALA A 88 -1.07 -0.93 14.13
N ALA A 89 -0.32 -1.82 13.48
CA ALA A 89 -0.54 -2.21 12.09
C ALA A 89 -1.94 -2.81 11.88
N TRP A 90 -2.35 -3.73 12.75
CA TRP A 90 -3.70 -4.30 12.72
C TRP A 90 -4.78 -3.27 13.04
N ALA A 91 -4.55 -2.42 14.05
CA ALA A 91 -5.50 -1.36 14.40
C ALA A 91 -5.71 -0.38 13.23
N ALA A 92 -4.64 0.05 12.56
CA ALA A 92 -4.72 0.91 11.39
C ALA A 92 -5.51 0.26 10.26
N THR A 93 -5.25 -1.02 9.98
CA THR A 93 -5.93 -1.78 8.93
C THR A 93 -7.43 -1.92 9.24
N PHE A 94 -7.78 -2.42 10.42
CA PHE A 94 -9.18 -2.66 10.78
C PHE A 94 -9.98 -1.36 10.90
N SER A 95 -9.39 -0.30 11.46
CA SER A 95 -10.08 1.00 11.56
C SER A 95 -10.30 1.65 10.19
N ALA A 96 -9.37 1.49 9.23
CA ALA A 96 -9.58 1.94 7.85
C ALA A 96 -10.72 1.16 7.18
N PHE A 97 -10.72 -0.17 7.25
CA PHE A 97 -11.83 -0.98 6.72
C PHE A 97 -13.16 -0.66 7.38
N PHE A 98 -13.16 -0.47 8.70
CA PHE A 98 -14.35 -0.13 9.47
C PHE A 98 -14.89 1.26 9.08
N MET A 99 -14.02 2.25 8.95
CA MET A 99 -14.41 3.59 8.48
C MET A 99 -14.93 3.55 7.05
N TRP A 100 -14.30 2.78 6.16
CA TRP A 100 -14.82 2.57 4.81
C TRP A 100 -16.24 1.98 4.84
N TRP A 101 -16.48 0.95 5.65
CA TRP A 101 -17.82 0.39 5.83
C TRP A 101 -18.82 1.39 6.43
N ILE A 102 -18.40 2.23 7.38
CA ILE A 102 -19.23 3.31 7.94
C ILE A 102 -19.65 4.28 6.83
N THR A 103 -18.73 4.68 5.94
CA THR A 103 -19.05 5.62 4.85
C THR A 103 -20.05 5.07 3.83
N THR A 104 -20.33 3.76 3.81
CA THR A 104 -21.38 3.18 2.97
C THR A 104 -22.72 3.07 3.68
N GLN A 105 -22.82 3.41 4.97
CA GLN A 105 -24.07 3.29 5.72
C GLN A 105 -25.00 4.49 5.47
N PRO A 106 -26.31 4.29 5.25
CA PRO A 106 -27.26 5.37 5.01
C PRO A 106 -27.29 6.43 6.11
N ALA A 107 -27.18 6.01 7.38
CA ALA A 107 -27.17 6.92 8.52
C ALA A 107 -25.95 7.86 8.53
N PHE A 108 -24.79 7.36 8.09
CA PHE A 108 -23.59 8.19 7.99
C PHE A 108 -23.67 9.15 6.80
N ILE A 109 -24.21 8.67 5.66
CA ILE A 109 -24.44 9.50 4.47
C ILE A 109 -25.39 10.65 4.81
N SER A 110 -26.52 10.39 5.47
CA SER A 110 -27.46 11.44 5.88
C SER A 110 -26.86 12.42 6.90
N MET A 111 -26.06 11.92 7.84
CA MET A 111 -25.35 12.75 8.81
C MET A 111 -24.32 13.68 8.13
N VAL A 112 -23.56 13.19 7.16
CA VAL A 112 -22.60 14.01 6.42
C VAL A 112 -23.33 15.00 5.50
N GLY A 113 -24.47 14.60 4.94
CA GLY A 113 -25.31 15.45 4.09
C GLY A 113 -26.00 16.59 4.81
N SER A 114 -26.27 16.45 6.10
CA SER A 114 -26.87 17.52 6.92
C SER A 114 -25.86 18.58 7.34
N LEU A 115 -24.57 18.41 7.04
CA LEU A 115 -23.55 19.41 7.34
C LEU A 115 -23.71 20.64 6.44
N PRO A 116 -23.59 21.87 6.98
CA PRO A 116 -23.70 23.10 6.18
C PRO A 116 -22.71 23.20 5.01
N MET A 117 -21.56 22.52 5.13
CA MET A 117 -20.51 22.52 4.11
C MET A 117 -20.69 21.42 3.05
N ALA A 118 -21.68 20.53 3.19
CA ALA A 118 -21.80 19.32 2.38
C ALA A 118 -21.92 19.58 0.88
N GLU A 119 -22.70 20.59 0.49
CA GLU A 119 -22.86 21.00 -0.90
C GLU A 119 -21.61 21.69 -1.43
N SER A 120 -21.05 22.64 -0.68
CA SER A 120 -19.87 23.42 -1.09
C SER A 120 -18.64 22.55 -1.36
N MET A 121 -18.44 21.50 -0.55
CA MET A 121 -17.30 20.58 -0.63
C MET A 121 -17.62 19.30 -1.40
N ARG A 122 -18.87 19.17 -1.90
CA ARG A 122 -19.37 17.99 -2.62
C ARG A 122 -19.11 16.68 -1.86
N PHE A 123 -19.51 16.62 -0.60
CA PHE A 123 -19.35 15.42 0.22
C PHE A 123 -20.21 14.25 -0.26
N ILE A 124 -21.41 14.53 -0.76
CA ILE A 124 -22.33 13.54 -1.32
C ILE A 124 -22.35 13.70 -2.83
N PHE A 125 -22.37 12.57 -3.51
CA PHE A 125 -22.51 12.47 -4.95
C PHE A 125 -23.63 11.47 -5.28
N GLU A 126 -24.52 11.84 -6.18
CA GLU A 126 -25.53 10.92 -6.67
C GLU A 126 -24.93 10.05 -7.78
N LYS A 127 -24.90 8.75 -7.55
CA LYS A 127 -24.43 7.77 -8.53
C LYS A 127 -25.51 6.72 -8.73
N SER A 128 -26.00 6.62 -9.96
CA SER A 128 -27.00 5.62 -10.37
C SER A 128 -28.27 5.61 -9.50
N GLY A 129 -28.75 6.78 -9.08
CA GLY A 129 -29.96 6.91 -8.25
C GLY A 129 -29.76 6.64 -6.75
N SER A 130 -28.53 6.41 -6.30
CA SER A 130 -28.17 6.31 -4.89
C SER A 130 -27.25 7.45 -4.46
N MET A 131 -27.53 8.03 -3.29
CA MET A 131 -26.64 8.99 -2.65
C MET A 131 -25.47 8.23 -2.02
N GLU A 132 -24.25 8.52 -2.47
CA GLU A 132 -23.02 7.95 -1.91
C GLU A 132 -22.09 9.07 -1.45
N ILE A 133 -21.21 8.79 -0.49
CA ILE A 133 -20.10 9.71 -0.20
C ILE A 133 -19.16 9.73 -1.40
N TYR A 134 -18.77 10.93 -1.83
CA TYR A 134 -17.87 11.10 -2.94
C TYR A 134 -16.54 10.39 -2.67
N LEU A 135 -16.06 9.63 -3.66
CA LEU A 135 -14.92 8.72 -3.51
C LEU A 135 -13.67 9.36 -2.86
N PRO A 136 -13.22 10.57 -3.25
CA PRO A 136 -12.06 11.20 -2.62
C PRO A 136 -12.25 11.45 -1.12
N TRP A 137 -13.46 11.86 -0.70
CA TRP A 137 -13.77 12.08 0.72
C TRP A 137 -13.83 10.78 1.49
N GLN A 138 -14.41 9.73 0.90
CA GLN A 138 -14.37 8.38 1.45
C GLN A 138 -12.91 7.95 1.71
N MET A 139 -12.02 8.19 0.76
CA MET A 139 -10.58 7.90 0.88
C MET A 139 -9.90 8.67 2.00
N VAL A 140 -10.11 9.98 2.06
CA VAL A 140 -9.53 10.83 3.11
C VAL A 140 -9.98 10.34 4.49
N LEU A 141 -11.27 10.02 4.66
CA LEU A 141 -11.81 9.58 5.94
C LEU A 141 -11.16 8.28 6.42
N TYR A 142 -11.18 7.21 5.61
CA TYR A 142 -10.63 5.93 6.07
C TYR A 142 -9.11 5.94 6.22
N LEU A 143 -8.39 6.70 5.39
CA LEU A 143 -6.93 6.84 5.51
C LEU A 143 -6.57 7.60 6.77
N THR A 144 -7.27 8.69 7.05
CA THR A 144 -7.05 9.50 8.26
C THR A 144 -7.32 8.68 9.51
N ILE A 145 -8.47 8.01 9.57
CA ILE A 145 -8.82 7.15 10.72
C ILE A 145 -7.81 6.02 10.89
N GLY A 146 -7.42 5.34 9.81
CA GLY A 146 -6.40 4.28 9.85
C GLY A 146 -5.05 4.76 10.36
N ILE A 147 -4.55 5.89 9.85
CA ILE A 147 -3.29 6.49 10.30
C ILE A 147 -3.36 6.89 11.77
N VAL A 148 -4.42 7.60 12.18
CA VAL A 148 -4.59 8.06 13.57
C VAL A 148 -4.68 6.88 14.52
N ALA A 149 -5.47 5.86 14.19
CA ALA A 149 -5.59 4.66 15.01
C ALA A 149 -4.25 3.92 15.14
N GLY A 150 -3.50 3.79 14.04
CA GLY A 150 -2.15 3.22 14.05
C GLY A 150 -1.22 4.00 14.99
N ILE A 151 -1.19 5.32 14.85
CA ILE A 151 -0.36 6.20 15.70
C ILE A 151 -0.72 6.06 17.18
N VAL A 152 -2.01 6.18 17.50
CA VAL A 152 -2.51 6.08 18.88
C VAL A 152 -2.14 4.73 19.48
N VAL A 153 -2.47 3.62 18.82
CA VAL A 153 -2.19 2.26 19.33
C VAL A 153 -0.69 2.01 19.47
N SER A 154 0.15 2.58 18.61
CA SER A 154 1.61 2.52 18.74
C SER A 154 2.15 3.18 20.01
N PHE A 155 1.48 4.20 20.54
CA PHE A 155 1.85 4.81 21.82
C PHE A 155 1.44 3.96 23.02
N PHE A 156 0.34 3.20 22.91
CA PHE A 156 -0.20 2.35 23.98
C PHE A 156 0.32 0.91 23.98
N THR A 157 1.16 0.53 23.02
CA THR A 157 1.67 -0.85 22.87
C THR A 157 3.18 -0.91 23.09
N LYS A 158 3.67 -2.10 23.43
CA LYS A 158 5.10 -2.32 23.67
C LYS A 158 5.87 -2.15 22.35
N PRO A 159 6.91 -1.29 22.30
CA PRO A 159 7.75 -1.15 21.12
C PRO A 159 8.42 -2.48 20.73
N VAL A 160 8.67 -2.66 19.43
CA VAL A 160 9.49 -3.77 18.93
C VAL A 160 10.93 -3.58 19.40
N LYS A 161 11.66 -4.68 19.61
CA LYS A 161 13.06 -4.64 20.07
C LYS A 161 13.93 -3.87 19.07
N ASP A 162 14.79 -2.98 19.58
CA ASP A 162 15.65 -2.12 18.75
C ASP A 162 16.53 -2.94 17.79
N GLU A 163 17.06 -4.09 18.23
CA GLU A 163 17.89 -5.00 17.40
C GLU A 163 17.15 -5.52 16.15
N GLN A 164 15.87 -5.88 16.28
CA GLN A 164 15.07 -6.36 15.14
C GLN A 164 14.77 -5.21 14.17
N LEU A 165 14.48 -4.03 14.70
CA LEU A 165 14.26 -2.83 13.89
C LEU A 165 15.54 -2.42 13.15
N ASP A 166 16.69 -2.45 13.82
CA ASP A 166 17.98 -2.11 13.22
C ASP A 166 18.35 -3.06 12.09
N SER A 167 18.12 -4.37 12.25
CA SER A 167 18.29 -5.35 11.19
C SER A 167 17.36 -5.07 9.99
N PHE A 168 16.06 -4.83 10.26
CA PHE A 168 15.09 -4.49 9.22
C PHE A 168 15.48 -3.23 8.44
N TYR A 169 15.76 -2.12 9.13
CA TYR A 169 16.14 -0.88 8.46
C TYR A 169 17.50 -1.00 7.77
N ALA A 170 18.42 -1.80 8.30
CA ALA A 170 19.67 -2.13 7.63
C ALA A 170 19.46 -2.88 6.30
N LEU A 171 18.54 -3.83 6.24
CA LEU A 171 18.16 -4.48 4.98
C LEU A 171 17.58 -3.50 3.98
N THR A 172 16.65 -2.63 4.41
CA THR A 172 15.99 -1.69 3.49
C THR A 172 16.94 -0.67 2.85
N ARG A 173 18.04 -0.31 3.52
CA ARG A 173 19.03 0.67 3.02
C ARG A 173 20.22 0.04 2.32
N THR A 174 20.49 -1.24 2.54
CA THR A 174 21.67 -1.89 1.98
C THR A 174 21.39 -2.27 0.52
N PRO A 175 22.15 -1.72 -0.45
CA PRO A 175 21.96 -2.05 -1.85
C PRO A 175 22.40 -3.48 -2.13
N VAL A 176 21.68 -4.15 -3.04
CA VAL A 176 22.04 -5.51 -3.48
C VAL A 176 23.30 -5.46 -4.34
N GLY A 177 24.30 -6.25 -3.97
CA GLY A 177 25.57 -6.36 -4.68
C GLY A 177 25.55 -7.39 -5.81
N LYS A 178 26.40 -7.21 -6.83
CA LYS A 178 26.61 -8.26 -7.85
C LYS A 178 27.41 -9.41 -7.23
N GLY A 179 26.91 -10.64 -7.36
CA GLY A 179 27.58 -11.84 -6.83
C GLY A 179 27.48 -11.99 -5.32
N GLU A 180 26.54 -11.29 -4.69
CA GLU A 180 26.30 -11.38 -3.26
C GLU A 180 25.82 -12.79 -2.88
N ILE A 181 26.50 -13.40 -1.89
CA ILE A 181 26.17 -14.72 -1.39
C ILE A 181 25.05 -14.55 -0.37
N LEU A 182 23.85 -14.99 -0.74
CA LEU A 182 22.69 -14.95 0.15
C LEU A 182 22.81 -16.02 1.23
N ASN A 183 22.40 -15.68 2.45
CA ASN A 183 22.27 -16.66 3.53
C ASN A 183 21.03 -17.53 3.31
N ASP A 184 20.98 -18.69 4.00
CA ASP A 184 19.84 -19.60 3.96
C ASP A 184 18.56 -19.03 4.61
N GLU A 185 18.71 -18.04 5.51
CA GLU A 185 17.58 -17.41 6.19
C GLU A 185 17.08 -16.16 5.44
N PRO A 186 15.78 -16.09 5.10
CA PRO A 186 15.17 -14.91 4.48
C PRO A 186 15.33 -13.66 5.34
N CYS A 187 15.41 -12.50 4.69
CA CYS A 187 15.50 -11.19 5.37
C CYS A 187 16.70 -11.11 6.32
N THR A 188 17.87 -11.60 5.90
CA THR A 188 19.14 -11.42 6.63
C THR A 188 20.18 -10.77 5.72
N LEU A 189 21.04 -9.93 6.32
CA LEU A 189 22.12 -9.28 5.59
C LEU A 189 23.23 -10.30 5.30
N PRO A 190 23.81 -10.28 4.09
CA PRO A 190 24.99 -11.08 3.78
C PRO A 190 26.17 -10.72 4.68
N LYS A 191 27.03 -11.71 4.93
CA LYS A 191 28.10 -11.58 5.95
C LYS A 191 29.07 -10.42 5.66
N ASP A 192 29.30 -10.13 4.39
CA ASP A 192 30.22 -9.09 3.93
C ASP A 192 29.49 -7.79 3.51
N ALA A 193 28.22 -7.64 3.86
CA ALA A 193 27.41 -6.49 3.48
C ALA A 193 27.89 -5.20 4.18
N ILE A 194 28.27 -4.21 3.39
CA ILE A 194 28.62 -2.87 3.89
C ILE A 194 27.33 -2.09 4.11
N ILE A 195 26.92 -1.93 5.37
CA ILE A 195 25.71 -1.21 5.74
C ILE A 195 25.95 0.31 5.61
N PRO A 196 25.24 1.03 4.72
CA PRO A 196 25.40 2.47 4.57
C PRO A 196 25.01 3.23 5.84
N GLN A 197 25.75 4.27 6.20
CA GLN A 197 25.42 5.13 7.35
C GLN A 197 24.06 5.83 7.14
N VAL A 198 23.26 5.93 8.20
CA VAL A 198 21.93 6.56 8.10
C VAL A 198 22.08 8.08 7.98
N ASN A 199 21.50 8.66 6.94
CA ASN A 199 21.39 10.11 6.78
C ASN A 199 19.92 10.52 6.84
N LYS A 200 19.43 10.79 8.05
CA LYS A 200 18.01 11.12 8.31
C LYS A 200 17.70 12.57 7.94
N LEU A 201 16.50 12.80 7.43
CA LEU A 201 15.95 14.13 7.21
C LEU A 201 15.60 14.82 8.54
N PHE A 202 15.03 14.06 9.48
CA PHE A 202 14.69 14.51 10.83
C PHE A 202 15.51 13.73 11.86
N ASN A 203 16.25 14.44 12.71
CA ASN A 203 17.08 13.81 13.74
C ASN A 203 16.25 13.39 14.96
N HIS A 204 15.43 12.36 14.81
CA HIS A 204 14.61 11.78 15.87
C HIS A 204 14.75 10.26 15.88
N LYS A 205 14.76 9.64 17.07
CA LYS A 205 14.93 8.18 17.23
C LYS A 205 13.89 7.40 16.42
N ASP A 206 12.64 7.84 16.48
CA ASP A 206 11.52 7.09 15.89
C ASP A 206 11.30 7.32 14.39
N PHE A 207 11.91 8.35 13.78
CA PHE A 207 11.72 8.62 12.35
C PHE A 207 12.84 7.99 11.52
N GLU A 208 12.48 7.43 10.37
CA GLU A 208 13.42 6.79 9.44
C GLU A 208 13.31 7.34 8.01
N ILE A 209 12.92 8.62 7.93
CA ILE A 209 12.84 9.35 6.66
C ILE A 209 14.26 9.76 6.26
N LEU A 210 14.75 9.20 5.16
CA LEU A 210 16.08 9.49 4.63
C LEU A 210 16.10 10.86 3.92
N LYS A 211 17.24 11.54 4.01
CA LYS A 211 17.46 12.79 3.27
C LYS A 211 17.57 12.47 1.77
N PRO A 212 16.80 13.15 0.89
CA PRO A 212 16.87 12.89 -0.54
C PRO A 212 18.28 13.22 -1.06
N SER A 213 18.80 12.36 -1.94
CA SER A 213 20.09 12.59 -2.59
C SER A 213 20.00 13.77 -3.57
N LYS A 214 21.14 14.40 -3.90
CA LYS A 214 21.18 15.46 -4.93
C LYS A 214 20.70 14.94 -6.29
N ILE A 215 20.99 13.67 -6.60
CA ILE A 215 20.55 13.01 -7.84
C ILE A 215 19.03 12.86 -7.84
N SER A 216 18.44 12.43 -6.71
CA SER A 216 16.99 12.31 -6.56
C SER A 216 16.29 13.68 -6.71
N LEU A 217 16.85 14.74 -6.11
CA LEU A 217 16.29 16.09 -6.22
C LEU A 217 16.36 16.63 -7.65
N PHE A 218 17.48 16.41 -8.34
CA PHE A 218 17.66 16.79 -9.73
C PHE A 218 16.70 16.03 -10.66
N GLY A 219 16.63 14.70 -10.51
CA GLY A 219 15.69 13.87 -11.26
C GLY A 219 14.23 14.29 -11.04
N PHE A 220 13.84 14.53 -9.78
CA PHE A 220 12.51 15.04 -9.45
C PHE A 220 12.23 16.39 -10.12
N SER A 221 13.18 17.32 -10.08
CA SER A 221 13.03 18.64 -10.71
C SER A 221 12.85 18.53 -12.23
N ILE A 222 13.64 17.68 -12.89
CA ILE A 222 13.48 17.40 -14.33
C ILE A 222 12.09 16.82 -14.62
N SER A 223 11.64 15.84 -13.84
CA SER A 223 10.31 15.25 -14.01
C SER A 223 9.20 16.30 -13.93
N TRP A 224 9.31 17.27 -13.01
CA TRP A 224 8.35 18.37 -12.90
C TRP A 224 8.33 19.29 -14.11
N VAL A 225 9.47 19.52 -14.76
CA VAL A 225 9.52 20.27 -16.03
C VAL A 225 8.71 19.55 -17.11
N PHE A 226 8.85 18.22 -17.22
CA PHE A 226 8.04 17.44 -18.17
C PHE A 226 6.54 17.47 -17.85
N VAL A 227 6.16 17.41 -16.57
CA VAL A 227 4.76 17.57 -16.15
C VAL A 227 4.22 18.94 -16.55
N ALA A 228 4.98 20.01 -16.30
CA ALA A 228 4.60 21.37 -16.69
C ALA A 228 4.41 21.50 -18.21
N ILE A 229 5.32 20.92 -19.01
CA ILE A 229 5.21 20.87 -20.47
C ILE A 229 3.93 20.14 -20.89
N LEU A 230 3.62 18.98 -20.29
CA LEU A 230 2.42 18.22 -20.62
C LEU A 230 1.15 19.02 -20.30
N VAL A 231 1.04 19.58 -19.10
CA VAL A 231 -0.11 20.40 -18.69
C VAL A 231 -0.27 21.61 -19.61
N TRP A 232 0.84 22.31 -19.88
CA TRP A 232 0.85 23.46 -20.77
C TRP A 232 0.44 23.09 -22.19
N SER A 233 0.92 21.96 -22.73
CA SER A 233 0.56 21.51 -24.07
C SER A 233 -0.92 21.20 -24.22
N VAL A 234 -1.53 20.56 -23.21
CA VAL A 234 -2.98 20.30 -23.19
C VAL A 234 -3.74 21.61 -23.13
N PHE A 235 -3.34 22.54 -22.26
CA PHE A 235 -3.97 23.85 -22.15
C PHE A 235 -3.87 24.64 -23.46
N PHE A 236 -2.69 24.63 -24.09
CA PHE A 236 -2.43 25.28 -25.36
C PHE A 236 -3.31 24.74 -26.49
N ILE A 237 -3.41 23.41 -26.62
CA ILE A 237 -4.29 22.77 -27.61
C ILE A 237 -5.75 23.17 -27.40
N VAL A 238 -6.22 23.15 -26.14
CA VAL A 238 -7.60 23.54 -25.81
C VAL A 238 -7.84 25.02 -26.07
N SER A 239 -6.84 25.88 -25.93
CA SER A 239 -6.99 27.32 -26.15
C SER A 239 -7.00 27.75 -27.63
N ILE A 240 -6.56 26.87 -28.54
CA ILE A 240 -6.51 27.13 -29.99
C ILE A 240 -7.76 26.59 -30.71
N ASN A 241 -8.47 25.64 -30.10
CA ASN A 241 -9.79 25.16 -30.55
C ASN A 241 -10.91 25.97 -29.91
#